data_AF-A0A843LGM1-F1
#
_entry.id   AF-A0A843LGM1-F1
#
_cell.length_a   1.000
_cell.length_b   1.000
_cell.length_c   1.000
_cell.angle_alpha   90.00
_cell.angle_beta   90.00
_cell.angle_gamma   90.00
#
_symmetry.space_group_name_H-M   'P 1'
#
loop_
_entity.id
_entity.type
_entity.pdbx_description
1 polymer ?
#
loop_
_entity_poly.entity_id
_entity_poly.type
_entity_poly.pdbx_seq_one_letter_code
_entity_poly.pdbx_strand_id
1 'polypeptide(L)'
;MANFQYDASLDGRVVSNSLARDLTTALNKLPGLNRWTSHPGFVSTYRVTYDLDQVLVGIRPVPAKMAETEKAEIHFCGDEKNILRAKQYLLKSVGGLELK
;
A
#
# COMPACT_ATOMS: atom_id res chain seq x y z
N MET A 1 2.81 18.63 1.34
CA MET A 1 2.77 17.16 1.19
C MET A 1 1.36 16.77 0.80
N ALA A 2 1.24 16.05 -0.30
CA ALA A 2 -0.03 15.47 -0.75
C ALA A 2 -0.27 14.13 -0.05
N ASN A 3 -1.53 13.76 0.10
CA ASN A 3 -1.96 12.50 0.70
C ASN A 3 -2.98 11.83 -0.22
N PHE A 4 -2.63 10.70 -0.81
CA PHE A 4 -3.53 9.91 -1.65
C PHE A 4 -3.88 8.59 -0.97
N GLN A 5 -5.13 8.17 -1.10
CA GLN A 5 -5.63 6.93 -0.53
C GLN A 5 -6.35 6.18 -1.64
N TYR A 6 -6.10 4.87 -1.73
CA TYR A 6 -6.69 4.00 -2.73
C TYR A 6 -7.17 2.70 -2.08
N ASP A 7 -8.32 2.20 -2.53
CA ASP A 7 -8.75 0.84 -2.24
C ASP A 7 -7.83 -0.12 -3.00
N ALA A 8 -7.21 -1.05 -2.28
CA ALA A 8 -6.32 -2.04 -2.87
C ALA A 8 -7.05 -3.35 -3.13
N SER A 9 -6.77 -3.95 -4.28
CA SER A 9 -7.19 -5.30 -4.63
C SER A 9 -5.99 -6.09 -5.11
N LEU A 10 -5.92 -7.37 -4.76
CA LEU A 10 -4.83 -8.26 -5.15
C LEU A 10 -5.41 -9.51 -5.82
N ASP A 11 -4.98 -9.81 -7.04
CA ASP A 11 -5.47 -10.94 -7.85
C ASP A 11 -7.01 -10.93 -7.99
N GLY A 12 -7.60 -9.75 -8.17
CA GLY A 12 -9.05 -9.55 -8.25
C GLY A 12 -9.79 -9.65 -6.91
N ARG A 13 -9.09 -9.90 -5.79
CA ARG A 13 -9.67 -9.92 -4.44
C ARG A 13 -9.68 -8.52 -3.86
N VAL A 14 -10.89 -7.99 -3.67
CA VAL A 14 -11.13 -6.68 -3.02
C VAL A 14 -11.36 -6.84 -1.51
N VAL A 15 -11.78 -8.04 -1.09
CA VAL A 15 -12.15 -8.37 0.28
C VAL A 15 -11.59 -9.77 0.58
N SER A 16 -10.86 -9.93 1.69
CA SER A 16 -10.33 -11.22 2.14
C SER A 16 -9.98 -11.17 3.62
N ASN A 17 -9.83 -12.30 4.30
CA ASN A 17 -9.52 -12.35 5.74
C ASN A 17 -8.06 -11.98 6.05
N SER A 18 -7.23 -11.74 5.03
CA SER A 18 -5.80 -11.44 5.17
C SER A 18 -5.26 -10.53 4.08
N LEU A 19 -6.13 -9.76 3.40
CA LEU A 19 -5.74 -8.96 2.23
C LEU A 19 -4.61 -7.98 2.54
N ALA A 20 -4.68 -7.30 3.69
CA ALA A 20 -3.66 -6.35 4.12
C ALA A 20 -2.31 -7.04 4.41
N ARG A 21 -2.34 -8.29 4.86
CA ARG A 21 -1.16 -9.12 5.14
C ARG A 21 -0.54 -9.69 3.86
N ASP A 22 -1.36 -10.08 2.89
CA ASP A 22 -0.89 -10.50 1.56
C ASP A 22 -0.22 -9.34 0.84
N LEU A 23 -0.83 -8.15 0.86
CA LEU A 23 -0.23 -6.92 0.33
C LEU A 23 1.09 -6.58 1.02
N THR A 24 1.15 -6.68 2.35
CA THR A 24 2.39 -6.51 3.13
C THR A 24 3.48 -7.46 2.62
N THR A 25 3.12 -8.73 2.40
CA THR A 25 4.07 -9.75 1.95
C THR A 25 4.55 -9.49 0.52
N ALA A 26 3.66 -9.04 -0.36
CA ALA A 26 4.01 -8.66 -1.72
C ALA A 26 4.96 -7.44 -1.74
N LEU A 27 4.62 -6.40 -0.97
CA LEU A 27 5.40 -5.16 -0.89
C LEU A 27 6.77 -5.35 -0.23
N ASN A 28 6.89 -6.26 0.75
CA ASN A 28 8.18 -6.61 1.37
C ASN A 28 9.19 -7.21 0.39
N LYS A 29 8.74 -7.77 -0.74
CA LYS A 29 9.63 -8.35 -1.76
C LYS A 29 10.13 -7.33 -2.78
N LEU A 30 9.62 -6.09 -2.74
CA LEU A 30 9.96 -5.08 -3.73
C LEU A 30 11.28 -4.38 -3.41
N PRO A 31 12.23 -4.31 -4.36
CA PRO A 31 13.46 -3.57 -4.17
C PRO A 31 13.19 -2.06 -4.07
N GLY A 32 13.80 -1.39 -3.10
CA GLY A 32 13.62 0.06 -2.90
C GLY A 32 12.41 0.46 -2.05
N LEU A 33 11.53 -0.48 -1.68
CA LEU A 33 10.57 -0.29 -0.59
C LEU A 33 11.21 -0.71 0.73
N ASN A 34 11.53 0.27 1.57
CA ASN A 34 12.07 0.01 2.89
C ASN A 34 10.96 0.01 3.92
N ARG A 35 10.81 -1.06 4.69
CA ARG A 35 9.84 -1.08 5.80
C ARG A 35 10.16 0.09 6.75
N TRP A 36 9.15 0.92 6.99
CA TRP A 36 9.25 2.08 7.84
C TRP A 36 8.50 1.83 9.14
N THR A 37 8.78 2.64 10.16
CA THR A 37 8.21 2.57 11.50
C THR A 37 6.72 2.23 11.51
N SER A 38 6.32 1.29 12.38
CA SER A 38 4.91 0.96 12.58
C SER A 38 4.12 2.22 12.98
N HIS A 39 3.01 2.47 12.28
CA HIS A 39 2.13 3.59 12.55
C HIS A 39 0.78 3.07 13.01
N PRO A 40 0.17 3.65 14.06
CA PRO A 40 -1.13 3.23 14.54
C PRO A 40 -2.18 3.36 13.42
N GLY A 41 -2.96 2.30 13.23
CA GLY A 41 -3.95 2.20 12.14
C GLY A 41 -3.42 1.60 10.84
N PHE A 42 -2.10 1.38 10.71
CA PHE A 42 -1.49 0.72 9.56
C PHE A 42 -0.85 -0.60 9.98
N VAL A 43 -1.13 -1.68 9.25
CA VAL A 43 -0.51 -3.00 9.51
C VAL A 43 0.96 -3.01 9.11
N SER A 44 1.31 -2.25 8.07
CA SER A 44 2.68 -2.04 7.64
C SER A 44 2.80 -0.68 6.99
N THR A 45 3.96 -0.06 7.16
CA THR A 45 4.35 1.14 6.44
C THR A 45 5.70 0.93 5.78
N TYR A 46 5.91 1.68 4.71
CA TYR A 46 7.08 1.63 3.86
C TYR A 46 7.49 3.04 3.52
N ARG A 47 8.76 3.16 3.15
CA ARG A 47 9.34 4.38 2.62
C ARG A 47 9.99 4.05 1.29
N VAL A 48 9.67 4.86 0.29
CA VAL A 48 10.30 4.87 -1.02
C VAL A 48 11.03 6.20 -1.18
N THR A 49 12.33 6.15 -1.46
CA THR A 49 13.15 7.36 -1.61
C THR A 49 13.34 7.65 -3.09
N TYR A 50 13.08 8.89 -3.49
CA TYR A 50 13.29 9.41 -4.84
C TYR A 50 14.25 10.60 -4.77
N ASP A 51 15.51 10.40 -5.17
CA ASP A 51 16.57 11.41 -5.10
C ASP A 51 16.73 11.99 -3.68
N LEU A 52 16.15 13.17 -3.43
CA LEU A 52 16.17 13.88 -2.13
C LEU A 52 14.81 13.88 -1.41
N ASP A 53 13.78 13.28 -2.00
CA ASP A 53 12.42 13.25 -1.46
C ASP A 53 12.01 11.81 -1.07
N GLN A 54 10.97 11.68 -0.26
CA GLN A 54 10.48 10.38 0.20
C GLN A 54 8.97 10.30 0.15
N VAL A 55 8.47 9.15 -0.28
CA VAL A 55 7.06 8.78 -0.22
C VAL A 55 6.89 7.72 0.86
N LEU A 56 6.03 8.03 1.82
CA LEU A 56 5.56 7.06 2.79
C LEU A 56 4.36 6.32 2.22
N VAL A 57 4.38 4.99 2.31
CA VAL A 57 3.31 4.11 1.84
C VAL A 57 2.82 3.30 3.02
N GLY A 58 1.54 3.43 3.39
CA GLY A 58 0.93 2.70 4.49
C GLY A 58 -0.16 1.77 4.00
N ILE A 59 -0.20 0.53 4.51
CA ILE A 59 -1.30 -0.41 4.28
C ILE A 59 -2.20 -0.39 5.50
N ARG A 60 -3.48 -0.06 5.29
CA ARG A 60 -4.49 0.02 6.33
C ARG A 60 -5.55 -1.06 6.10
N PRO A 61 -5.80 -1.95 7.07
CA PRO A 61 -6.92 -2.85 7.02
C PRO A 61 -8.21 -2.07 7.31
N VAL A 62 -9.26 -2.36 6.55
CA VAL A 62 -10.58 -1.78 6.75
C VAL A 62 -11.57 -2.91 6.95
N PRO A 63 -12.32 -2.94 8.06
CA PRO A 63 -13.31 -3.98 8.31
C PRO A 63 -14.37 -3.97 7.20
N ALA A 64 -14.60 -5.12 6.56
CA ALA A 64 -15.65 -5.27 5.57
C ALA A 64 -16.98 -5.67 6.24
N LYS A 65 -18.11 -5.46 5.55
CA LYS A 65 -19.44 -5.79 6.07
C LYS A 65 -19.69 -7.31 6.19
N MET A 66 -18.87 -8.13 5.56
CA MET A 66 -18.95 -9.59 5.63
C MET A 66 -18.12 -10.10 6.81
N ALA A 67 -18.68 -11.04 7.57
CA ALA A 67 -18.03 -11.62 8.75
C ALA A 67 -16.61 -12.12 8.41
N GLU A 68 -15.66 -11.75 9.26
CA GLU A 68 -14.23 -12.17 9.23
C GLU A 68 -13.42 -11.70 8.01
N THR A 69 -13.98 -10.84 7.16
CA THR A 69 -13.27 -10.31 6.00
C THR A 69 -12.83 -8.87 6.19
N GLU A 70 -11.72 -8.49 5.57
CA GLU A 70 -11.20 -7.13 5.53
C GLU A 70 -10.99 -6.66 4.09
N LYS A 71 -11.17 -5.36 3.87
CA LYS A 71 -10.59 -4.63 2.74
C LYS A 71 -9.21 -4.13 3.15
N ALA A 72 -8.43 -3.71 2.17
CA ALA A 72 -7.16 -3.04 2.41
C ALA A 72 -7.11 -1.73 1.63
N GLU A 73 -6.63 -0.69 2.29
CA GLU A 73 -6.36 0.61 1.68
C GLU A 73 -4.86 0.85 1.67
N ILE A 74 -4.35 1.44 0.59
CA ILE A 74 -2.97 1.93 0.53
C ILE A 74 -2.99 3.45 0.52
N HIS A 75 -2.32 4.01 1.52
CA HIS A 75 -2.13 5.44 1.69
C HIS A 75 -0.73 5.82 1.24
N PHE A 76 -0.62 6.92 0.51
CA PHE A 76 0.63 7.52 0.06
C PHE A 76 0.73 8.94 0.61
N CYS A 77 1.88 9.30 1.14
CA CYS A 77 2.16 10.62 1.69
C CYS A 77 3.54 11.10 1.23
N GLY A 78 3.62 12.28 0.62
CA GLY A 78 4.85 12.81 0.03
C GLY A 78 4.60 13.92 -0.99
N ASP A 79 5.55 14.15 -1.89
CA ASP A 79 5.32 14.99 -3.08
C ASP A 79 4.39 14.28 -4.08
N GLU A 80 3.46 15.02 -4.69
CA GLU A 80 2.46 14.46 -5.62
C GLU A 80 3.09 13.70 -6.79
N LYS A 81 4.14 14.24 -7.41
CA LYS A 81 4.79 13.59 -8.55
C LYS A 81 5.45 12.28 -8.13
N ASN A 82 6.03 12.26 -6.94
CA ASN A 82 6.66 11.06 -6.38
C ASN A 82 5.63 10.04 -5.94
N ILE A 83 4.47 10.45 -5.40
CA ILE A 83 3.35 9.56 -5.09
C ILE A 83 2.87 8.86 -6.37
N LEU A 84 2.68 9.60 -7.47
CA LEU A 84 2.26 9.02 -8.74
C LEU A 84 3.31 8.03 -9.29
N ARG A 85 4.60 8.34 -9.14
CA ARG A 85 5.69 7.41 -9.47
C ARG A 85 5.67 6.15 -8.60
N ALA A 86 5.50 6.30 -7.29
CA ALA A 86 5.40 5.19 -6.34
C ALA A 86 4.20 4.29 -6.67
N LYS A 87 3.03 4.88 -6.92
CA LYS A 87 1.83 4.15 -7.36
C LYS A 87 2.11 3.33 -8.62
N GLN A 88 2.68 3.95 -9.66
CA GLN A 88 3.00 3.23 -10.90
C GLN A 88 4.03 2.14 -10.70
N TYR A 89 5.04 2.36 -9.84
CA TYR A 89 6.03 1.35 -9.50
C TYR A 89 5.36 0.13 -8.83
N LEU A 90 4.52 0.35 -7.82
CA LEU A 90 3.81 -0.74 -7.13
C LEU A 90 2.92 -1.55 -8.08
N LEU A 91 2.13 -0.87 -8.92
CA LEU A 91 1.25 -1.54 -9.90
C LEU A 91 2.01 -2.37 -10.93
N LYS A 92 3.24 -1.95 -11.29
CA LYS A 92 4.09 -2.70 -12.23
C LYS A 92 4.83 -3.85 -11.58
N SER A 93 5.24 -3.69 -10.31
CA SER A 93 6.09 -4.67 -9.63
C SER A 93 5.30 -5.73 -8.86
N VAL A 94 4.09 -5.41 -8.41
CA VAL A 94 3.20 -6.40 -7.77
C VAL A 94 2.20 -6.89 -8.81
N GLY A 95 2.40 -8.11 -9.29
CA GLY A 95 1.45 -8.77 -10.19
C GLY A 95 0.07 -8.89 -9.52
N GLY A 96 -0.99 -8.55 -10.27
CA GLY A 96 -2.37 -8.63 -9.79
C GLY A 96 -2.79 -7.51 -8.83
N LEU A 97 -1.92 -6.55 -8.50
CA LEU A 97 -2.28 -5.39 -7.69
C LEU A 97 -3.08 -4.37 -8.50
N GLU A 98 -4.25 -4.00 -7.99
CA GLU A 98 -5.05 -2.88 -8.48
C GLU A 98 -5.25 -1.86 -7.35
N LEU A 99 -5.23 -0.57 -7.69
CA LEU A 99 -5.45 0.55 -6.78
C LEU A 99 -6.52 1.47 -7.36
N LYS A 100 -7.72 1.46 -6.76
CA LYS A 100 -8.91 2.18 -7.22
C LYS A 100 -9.21 3.39 -6.36
#